data_AF-A0A157ZHP1-F1
#
_entry.id   AF-A0A157ZHP1-F1
#
_cell.length_a   1.000
_cell.length_b   1.000
_cell.length_c   1.000
_cell.angle_alpha   90.00
_cell.angle_beta   90.00
_cell.angle_gamma   90.00
#
_symmetry.space_group_name_H-M   'P 1'
#
loop_
_entity.id
_entity.type
_entity.pdbx_description
1 polymer ?
#
loop_
_entity_poly.entity_id
_entity_poly.type
_entity_poly.pdbx_seq_one_letter_code
_entity_poly.pdbx_strand_id
1 'polypeptide(L)' 'MFVVYWLGGNPDIEGAAHFKRFDENALADALRFAEDLRRRQSDGEDIGFVTLCSENPHSVGKPGVADPPAGYEWRKRRR' A
#
# COMPACT_ATOMS: atom_id res chain seq x y z
N MET A 1 -0.57 2.09 12.00
CA MET A 1 -1.42 2.97 11.16
C MET A 1 -1.57 2.32 9.79
N PHE A 2 -2.76 2.37 9.20
CA PHE A 2 -2.96 1.98 7.80
C PHE A 2 -3.42 3.18 6.98
N VAL A 3 -2.99 3.24 5.72
CA VAL A 3 -3.43 4.28 4.78
C VAL A 3 -3.81 3.60 3.48
N VAL A 4 -5.00 3.88 2.99
CA VAL A 4 -5.44 3.47 1.65
C VAL A 4 -5.33 4.67 0.73
N TYR A 5 -4.62 4.52 -0.38
CA TYR A 5 -4.51 5.50 -1.45
C TYR A 5 -5.26 5.01 -2.68
N TRP A 6 -5.81 5.94 -3.45
CA TRP A 6 -6.41 5.65 -4.75
C TRP A 6 -6.37 6.89 -5.63
N LEU A 7 -6.49 6.68 -6.93
CA LEU A 7 -6.76 7.73 -7.90
C LEU A 7 -8.27 7.77 -8.18
N GLY A 8 -8.83 8.97 -8.32
CA GLY A 8 -10.20 9.19 -8.75
C GLY A 8 -10.22 10.21 -9.89
N GLY A 9 -11.13 10.04 -10.85
CA GLY A 9 -11.12 10.90 -12.04
C GLY A 9 -9.99 10.54 -13.01
N ASN A 10 -9.83 11.34 -14.08
CA ASN A 10 -8.76 11.16 -15.05
C ASN A 10 -7.37 11.27 -14.37
N PRO A 11 -6.51 10.22 -14.44
CA PRO A 11 -5.20 10.20 -13.80
C PRO A 11 -4.21 11.24 -14.32
N ASP A 12 -4.48 11.86 -15.47
CA ASP A 12 -3.68 12.94 -16.06
C ASP A 12 -4.03 14.33 -15.51
N ILE A 13 -5.05 14.45 -14.65
CA ILE A 13 -5.45 15.71 -14.02
C ILE A 13 -4.83 15.81 -12.62
N GLU A 14 -4.09 16.89 -12.40
CA GLU A 14 -3.52 17.23 -11.09
C GLU A 14 -4.66 17.40 -10.06
N GLY A 15 -4.66 16.55 -9.01
CA GLY A 15 -5.73 16.50 -8.00
C GLY A 15 -6.53 15.19 -7.93
N ALA A 16 -6.24 14.22 -8.81
CA ALA A 16 -6.86 12.90 -8.82
C ALA A 16 -6.45 11.98 -7.63
N ALA A 17 -5.45 12.35 -6.84
CA ALA A 17 -4.94 11.51 -5.76
C ALA A 17 -5.73 11.67 -4.46
N HIS A 18 -6.18 10.55 -3.90
CA HIS A 18 -6.92 10.49 -2.65
C HIS A 18 -6.28 9.53 -1.65
N PHE A 19 -6.55 9.78 -0.37
CA PHE A 19 -6.13 8.88 0.70
C PHE A 19 -7.13 8.83 1.85
N LYS A 20 -7.10 7.75 2.62
CA LYS A 20 -7.83 7.58 3.87
C LYS A 20 -6.95 6.88 4.90
N ARG A 21 -6.85 7.47 6.09
CA ARG A 21 -6.09 6.91 7.22
C ARG A 21 -7.01 6.08 8.11
N PHE A 22 -6.41 5.08 8.73
CA PHE A 22 -7.01 4.17 9.69
C PHE A 22 -6.05 3.95 10.85
N ASP A 23 -6.59 3.77 12.05
CA ASP A 23 -5.82 3.49 13.24
C ASP A 23 -5.06 2.16 13.14
N GLU A 24 -4.05 1.99 14.00
CA GLU A 24 -3.18 0.80 14.02
C GLU A 24 -3.90 -0.53 14.29
N ASN A 25 -5.09 -0.49 14.89
CA ASN A 25 -5.90 -1.67 15.17
C ASN A 25 -7.03 -1.88 14.17
N ALA A 26 -7.16 -1.02 13.15
CA ALA A 26 -8.27 -0.99 12.21
C ALA A 26 -7.95 -1.62 10.85
N LEU A 27 -7.13 -2.69 10.82
CA LEU A 27 -6.72 -3.37 9.59
C LEU A 27 -7.92 -3.90 8.80
N ALA A 28 -8.87 -4.54 9.49
CA ALA A 28 -10.07 -5.09 8.84
C ALA A 28 -10.90 -4.00 8.16
N ASP A 29 -10.97 -2.81 8.75
CA ASP A 29 -11.72 -1.67 8.20
C ASP A 29 -10.99 -1.06 7.01
N ALA A 30 -9.65 -0.97 7.06
CA ALA A 30 -8.83 -0.53 5.93
C ALA A 30 -8.96 -1.47 4.74
N LEU A 31 -8.94 -2.79 4.97
CA LEU A 31 -9.15 -3.80 3.92
C LEU A 31 -10.56 -3.72 3.34
N ARG A 32 -11.59 -3.63 4.19
CA ARG A 32 -12.99 -3.50 3.73
C ARG A 32 -13.19 -2.26 2.87
N PHE A 33 -12.55 -1.14 3.24
CA PHE A 33 -12.58 0.08 2.44
C PHE A 33 -11.88 -0.08 1.09
N ALA A 34 -10.71 -0.72 1.06
CA ALA A 34 -10.02 -0.99 -0.20
C ALA A 34 -10.83 -1.92 -1.14
N GLU A 35 -11.51 -2.93 -0.60
CA GLU A 35 -12.40 -3.80 -1.37
C GLU A 35 -13.63 -3.06 -1.91
N ASP A 36 -14.21 -2.15 -1.13
CA ASP A 36 -15.30 -1.29 -1.61
C ASP A 36 -14.87 -0.44 -2.81
N LEU A 37 -13.67 0.15 -2.76
CA LEU A 37 -13.11 0.90 -3.90
C LEU A 37 -12.90 0.01 -5.13
N ARG A 38 -12.41 -1.22 -4.95
CA ARG A 38 -12.22 -2.18 -6.06
C ARG A 38 -13.55 -2.62 -6.68
N ARG A 39 -14.58 -2.81 -5.85
CA ARG A 39 -15.93 -3.10 -6.35
C ARG A 39 -16.48 -1.95 -7.18
N ARG A 40 -16.39 -0.72 -6.67
CA ARG A 40 -16.82 0.48 -7.38
C ARG A 40 -16.07 0.67 -8.70
N GLN A 41 -14.77 0.40 -8.70
CA GLN A 41 -13.95 0.33 -9.92
C GLN A 41 -14.51 -0.72 -10.90
N SER A 42 -14.84 -1.93 -10.45
CA SER A 42 -15.42 -2.96 -11.32
C SER A 42 -16.81 -2.62 -11.84
N ASP A 43 -17.56 -1.81 -11.10
CA ASP A 43 -18.87 -1.29 -11.49
C ASP A 43 -18.77 -0.11 -12.49
N GLY A 44 -17.54 0.31 -12.83
CA GLY A 44 -17.27 1.33 -13.85
C GLY A 44 -17.09 2.74 -13.29
N GLU A 45 -16.99 2.92 -11.97
CA GLU A 45 -16.57 4.20 -11.41
C GLU A 45 -15.11 4.51 -11.77
N ASP A 46 -14.82 5.80 -11.94
CA ASP A 46 -13.48 6.29 -12.27
C ASP A 46 -12.57 6.27 -11.04
N ILE A 47 -12.15 5.05 -10.68
CA ILE A 47 -11.27 4.73 -9.56
C ILE A 47 -10.09 3.94 -10.10
N GLY A 48 -8.89 4.40 -9.83
CA GLY A 48 -7.64 3.79 -10.25
C GLY A 48 -6.69 3.52 -9.10
N PHE A 49 -5.73 2.62 -9.32
CA PHE A 49 -4.53 2.45 -8.48
C PHE A 49 -4.79 2.37 -6.96
N VAL A 50 -5.73 1.51 -6.55
CA VAL A 50 -6.06 1.31 -5.13
C VAL A 50 -4.94 0.54 -4.42
N THR A 51 -4.26 1.18 -3.47
CA THR A 51 -3.16 0.57 -2.69
C THR A 51 -3.33 0.79 -1.18
N LEU A 52 -2.92 -0.19 -0.39
CA LEU A 52 -2.93 -0.12 1.08
C LEU A 52 -1.48 -0.13 1.58
N CYS A 53 -1.12 0.90 2.33
CA CYS A 53 0.16 1.01 3.03
C CYS A 53 -0.06 0.74 4.52
N SER A 54 0.74 -0.17 5.08
CA SER A 54 0.64 -0.60 6.49
C SER A 54 1.89 -0.30 7.30
N GLU A 55 2.73 0.65 6.86
CA GLU A 55 3.94 0.99 7.60
C GLU A 55 3.54 1.44 9.01
N ASN A 56 3.83 0.58 9.98
CA ASN A 56 3.74 0.94 11.38
C ASN A 56 5.01 1.75 11.68
N PRO A 57 4.91 3.05 12.02
CA PRO A 57 6.06 3.88 12.34
C PRO A 57 6.89 3.32 13.51
N HIS A 58 6.29 2.47 14.33
CA HIS A 58 6.91 1.80 15.49
C HIS A 58 7.40 0.37 15.20
N SER A 59 7.12 -0.16 14.02
CA SER A 59 7.55 -1.52 13.60
C SER A 59 8.24 -1.50 12.23
N VAL A 60 8.81 -0.36 11.85
CA VAL A 60 9.98 -0.39 10.96
C VAL A 60 11.10 -1.03 11.77
N GLY A 61 11.66 -2.14 11.29
CA GLY A 61 12.89 -2.68 11.88
C GLY A 61 13.95 -1.58 11.94
N LYS A 62 15.02 -1.76 12.74
CA LYS A 62 16.15 -0.81 12.74
C LYS A 62 16.49 -0.45 11.29
N PRO A 63 16.52 0.83 10.89
CA PRO A 63 17.02 1.22 9.58
C PRO A 63 18.44 0.69 9.49
N GLY A 64 18.58 -0.35 8.69
CA GLY A 64 19.66 -1.29 8.78
C GLY A 64 19.56 -2.14 7.55
N VAL A 65 20.15 -1.63 6.48
CA VAL A 65 20.83 -2.44 5.48
C VAL A 65 21.30 -3.70 6.20
N ALA A 66 20.80 -4.87 5.80
CA ALA A 66 21.46 -6.10 6.16
C ALA A 66 22.90 -5.88 5.69
N ASP A 67 23.83 -5.65 6.61
CA ASP A 67 25.24 -5.45 6.30
C ASP A 67 25.74 -6.87 6.04
N PRO A 68 25.62 -7.37 4.80
CA PRO A 68 25.71 -8.79 4.57
C PRO A 68 27.17 -9.16 4.80
N PRO A 69 27.47 -10.27 5.47
CA PRO A 69 28.83 -10.78 5.48
C PRO A 69 29.37 -10.85 4.04
N ALA A 70 30.68 -10.67 3.84
CA ALA A 70 31.28 -10.65 2.50
C ALA A 70 30.91 -11.89 1.63
N GLY A 71 30.51 -13.01 2.25
CA GLY A 71 30.04 -14.23 1.59
C GLY A 71 28.52 -14.37 1.45
N TYR A 72 27.72 -13.31 1.64
CA TYR A 72 26.27 -13.40 1.49
C TYR A 72 25.88 -13.52 0.01
N GLU A 73 25.41 -14.71 -0.35
CA GLU A 73 24.85 -15.00 -1.67
C GLU A 73 23.47 -14.33 -1.84
N TRP A 74 23.47 -13.05 -2.20
CA TRP A 74 22.27 -12.24 -2.41
C TRP A 74 21.43 -12.67 -3.63
N ARG A 75 21.89 -13.64 -4.41
CA ARG A 75 21.22 -14.09 -5.63
C ARG A 75 20.13 -15.11 -5.30
N LYS A 76 18.94 -14.89 -5.85
CA LYS A 76 17.80 -15.81 -5.76
C LYS A 76 18.20 -17.15 -6.41
N ARG A 77 18.34 -18.21 -5.60
CA ARG A 77 18.66 -19.55 -6.09
C ARG A 77 17.50 -20.07 -6.94
N ARG A 78 17.79 -20.47 -8.19
CA ARG A 78 16.86 -21.24 -9.03
C ARG A 78 17.30 -22.70 -8.97
N ARG A 79 16.36 -23.61 -8.69
CA ARG A 79 16.56 -25.07 -8.74
C ARG A 79 15.81 -25.63 -9.93
#